data_AF-A0A6I2QUY4-F1
#
_entry.id   AF-A0A6I2QUY4-F1
#
_cell.length_a   1.000
_cell.length_b   1.000
_cell.length_c   1.000
_cell.angle_alpha   90.00
_cell.angle_beta   90.00
_cell.angle_gamma   90.00
#
_symmetry.space_group_name_H-M   'P 1'
#
loop_
_entity.id
_entity.type
_entity.pdbx_description
1 polymer ?
#
loop_
_entity_poly.entity_id
_entity_poly.type
_entity_poly.pdbx_seq_one_letter_code
_entity_poly.pdbx_strand_id
1 'polypeptide(L)'
;MENSTFLASDYEKEQIDAIKKILRVYFSGDIEFSKNFSELKPNIDNKNLEEVLNELDENINRDDLIRYVNDINIMAYNEENKLCFMYDANRKFTKERRIALENYPRDKNYGFCIEKWINKCDSILSNSSSDLQNAIYSTMLDICCEEMGILVVRICEGDFDWTDNHAMEKLNEIVSNIRKGDFC
;
A
#
# COMPACT_ATOMS: atom_id res chain seq x y z
N MET A 1 21.95 -16.91 8.50
CA MET A 1 21.11 -15.75 8.13
C MET A 1 20.40 -16.14 6.86
N GLU A 2 19.22 -16.75 6.99
CA GLU A 2 18.38 -17.05 5.84
C GLU A 2 17.64 -15.78 5.47
N ASN A 3 17.91 -15.27 4.27
CA ASN A 3 17.09 -14.24 3.63
C ASN A 3 15.72 -14.86 3.38
N SER A 4 14.79 -14.72 4.32
CA SER A 4 13.38 -15.05 4.13
C SER A 4 12.75 -13.98 3.22
N THR A 5 13.16 -13.98 1.96
CA THR A 5 12.47 -13.25 0.91
C THR A 5 11.22 -14.08 0.61
N PHE A 6 10.10 -13.77 1.28
CA PHE A 6 8.84 -14.44 1.01
C PHE A 6 8.49 -14.22 -0.47
N LEU A 7 8.55 -15.30 -1.24
CA LEU A 7 8.19 -15.26 -2.66
C LEU A 7 6.68 -15.09 -2.77
N ALA A 8 6.26 -14.10 -3.55
CA ALA A 8 4.86 -13.96 -3.95
C ALA A 8 4.33 -15.30 -4.47
N SER A 9 3.07 -15.62 -4.16
CA SER A 9 2.43 -16.80 -4.73
C SER A 9 2.32 -16.65 -6.25
N ASP A 10 2.22 -17.74 -7.00
CA ASP A 10 2.08 -17.63 -8.45
C ASP A 10 0.77 -16.93 -8.84
N TYR A 11 -0.28 -17.11 -8.04
CA TYR A 11 -1.52 -16.35 -8.14
C TYR A 11 -1.30 -14.84 -7.95
N GLU A 12 -0.61 -14.43 -6.89
CA GLU A 12 -0.31 -13.02 -6.65
C GLU A 12 0.51 -12.41 -7.79
N LYS A 13 1.52 -13.12 -8.29
CA LYS A 13 2.32 -12.64 -9.43
C LYS A 13 1.46 -12.44 -10.67
N GLU A 14 0.59 -13.39 -10.97
CA GLU A 14 -0.33 -13.32 -12.11
C GLU A 14 -1.27 -12.10 -11.99
N GLN A 15 -1.85 -11.88 -10.81
CA GLN A 15 -2.71 -10.72 -10.55
C GLN A 15 -1.95 -9.40 -10.70
N ILE A 16 -0.74 -9.28 -10.11
CA ILE A 16 0.11 -8.09 -10.23
C ILE A 16 0.47 -7.82 -11.69
N ASP A 17 0.85 -8.84 -12.45
CA ASP A 17 1.21 -8.69 -13.87
C ASP A 17 0.01 -8.26 -14.72
N ALA A 18 -1.18 -8.78 -14.42
CA ALA A 18 -2.42 -8.38 -15.08
C ALA A 18 -2.75 -6.90 -14.79
N ILE A 19 -2.69 -6.49 -13.52
CA ILE A 19 -2.87 -5.09 -13.09
C ILE A 19 -1.88 -4.17 -13.82
N LYS A 20 -0.59 -4.53 -13.85
CA LYS A 20 0.44 -3.71 -14.52
C LYS A 20 0.16 -3.51 -16.00
N LYS A 21 -0.33 -4.54 -16.71
CA LYS A 21 -0.73 -4.42 -18.12
C LYS A 21 -1.89 -3.43 -18.30
N ILE A 22 -2.91 -3.52 -17.46
CA ILE A 22 -4.09 -2.66 -17.52
C ILE A 22 -3.72 -1.21 -17.20
N LEU A 23 -2.94 -0.99 -16.14
CA LEU A 23 -2.43 0.33 -15.76
C LEU A 23 -1.66 0.99 -16.90
N ARG A 24 -0.80 0.22 -17.60
CA ARG A 24 -0.07 0.74 -18.75
C ARG A 24 -1.00 1.22 -19.87
N VAL A 25 -2.08 0.51 -20.14
CA VAL A 25 -3.08 0.93 -21.13
C VAL A 25 -3.86 2.15 -20.62
N TYR A 26 -4.33 2.11 -19.37
CA TYR A 26 -5.13 3.18 -18.76
C TYR A 26 -4.42 4.54 -18.78
N PHE A 27 -3.12 4.56 -18.42
CA PHE A 27 -2.31 5.77 -18.45
C PHE A 27 -1.59 6.01 -19.77
N SER A 28 -1.96 5.31 -20.86
CA SER A 28 -1.32 5.47 -22.18
C SER A 28 0.21 5.36 -22.15
N GLY A 29 0.75 4.52 -21.26
CA GLY A 29 2.18 4.32 -21.04
C GLY A 29 2.83 5.27 -20.03
N ASP A 30 2.16 6.34 -19.59
CA ASP A 30 2.66 7.26 -18.55
C ASP A 30 2.46 6.65 -17.15
N ILE A 31 3.22 5.62 -16.82
CA ILE A 31 3.21 5.03 -15.48
C ILE A 31 4.54 4.32 -15.21
N GLU A 32 5.12 4.59 -14.06
CA GLU A 32 6.36 3.97 -13.61
C GLU A 32 6.06 2.72 -12.79
N PHE A 33 6.78 1.63 -13.01
CA PHE A 33 6.60 0.37 -12.27
C PHE A 33 7.80 0.08 -11.39
N SER A 34 7.57 -0.50 -10.22
CA SER A 34 8.63 -0.86 -9.27
C SER A 34 9.48 0.35 -8.82
N LYS A 35 8.86 1.51 -8.66
CA LYS A 35 9.52 2.74 -8.21
C LYS A 35 9.96 2.59 -6.75
N ASN A 36 11.20 2.95 -6.43
CA ASN A 36 11.62 2.93 -5.04
C ASN A 36 11.03 4.12 -4.28
N PHE A 37 10.53 3.87 -3.07
CA PHE A 37 9.87 4.91 -2.28
C PHE A 37 10.82 6.07 -1.90
N SER A 38 12.12 5.79 -1.72
CA SER A 38 13.12 6.83 -1.46
C SER A 38 13.18 7.92 -2.53
N GLU A 39 12.84 7.58 -3.79
CA GLU A 39 12.85 8.53 -4.90
C GLU A 39 11.77 9.60 -4.77
N LEU A 40 10.69 9.30 -4.04
CA LEU A 40 9.65 10.26 -3.70
C LEU A 40 10.08 11.24 -2.59
N LYS A 41 11.22 10.98 -1.93
CA LYS A 41 11.76 11.77 -0.82
C LYS A 41 10.74 11.95 0.32
N PRO A 42 10.20 10.85 0.89
CA PRO A 42 9.20 10.94 1.93
C PRO A 42 9.73 11.65 3.18
N ASN A 43 8.86 12.43 3.83
CA ASN A 43 9.19 13.07 5.09
C ASN A 43 9.08 12.07 6.25
N ILE A 44 10.20 11.44 6.60
CA ILE A 44 10.26 10.49 7.73
C ILE A 44 10.15 11.18 9.11
N ASP A 45 10.21 12.51 9.16
CA ASP A 45 10.06 13.33 10.38
C ASP A 45 8.60 13.78 10.60
N ASN A 46 7.65 13.14 9.90
CA ASN A 46 6.22 13.41 10.03
C ASN A 46 5.70 12.97 11.43
N LYS A 47 5.05 13.89 12.15
CA LYS A 47 4.52 13.63 13.50
C LYS A 47 3.43 12.55 13.54
N ASN A 48 2.54 12.52 12.55
CA ASN A 48 1.52 11.48 12.46
C ASN A 48 2.17 10.11 12.19
N LEU A 49 3.25 10.07 11.42
CA LEU A 49 4.00 8.84 11.20
C LEU A 49 4.63 8.36 12.51
N GLU A 50 5.31 9.25 13.24
CA GLU A 50 5.91 8.94 14.54
C GLU A 50 4.87 8.38 15.54
N GLU A 51 3.71 9.03 15.67
CA GLU A 51 2.63 8.61 16.55
C GLU A 51 2.15 7.18 16.24
N VAL A 52 1.89 6.88 14.96
CA VAL A 52 1.42 5.54 14.56
C VAL A 52 2.52 4.48 14.69
N LEU A 53 3.78 4.82 14.39
CA LEU A 53 4.89 3.88 14.51
C LEU A 53 5.20 3.54 15.97
N ASN A 54 5.02 4.47 16.91
CA ASN A 54 5.17 4.20 18.34
C ASN A 54 4.15 3.17 18.86
N GLU A 55 2.95 3.12 18.28
CA GLU A 55 1.94 2.10 18.59
C GLU A 55 2.31 0.71 18.04
N LEU A 56 3.19 0.64 17.03
CA LEU A 56 3.70 -0.60 16.47
C LEU A 56 4.94 -1.10 17.19
N ASP A 57 5.94 -0.23 17.36
CA ASP A 57 7.21 -0.52 18.03
C ASP A 57 7.91 0.78 18.44
N GLU A 58 7.92 1.06 19.74
CA GLU A 58 8.57 2.23 20.36
C GLU A 58 10.10 2.27 20.17
N ASN A 59 10.72 1.19 19.69
CA ASN A 59 12.17 1.11 19.50
C ASN A 59 12.62 1.52 18.09
N ILE A 60 11.68 1.82 17.17
CA ILE A 60 12.01 2.28 15.82
C ILE A 60 12.75 3.62 15.92
N ASN A 61 13.97 3.66 15.37
CA ASN A 61 14.77 4.88 15.33
C ASN A 61 14.93 5.39 13.89
N ARG A 62 15.56 6.57 13.76
CA ARG A 62 15.77 7.22 12.46
C ARG A 62 16.52 6.36 11.44
N ASP A 63 17.52 5.59 11.87
CA ASP A 63 18.31 4.76 10.96
C ASP A 63 17.47 3.61 10.40
N ASP A 64 16.56 3.06 11.22
CA ASP A 64 15.57 2.08 10.76
C ASP A 64 14.63 2.69 9.71
N LEU A 65 14.11 3.91 9.95
CA LEU A 65 13.25 4.61 8.98
C LEU A 65 13.96 4.85 7.64
N ILE A 66 15.22 5.28 7.66
CA ILE A 66 16.01 5.47 6.44
C ILE A 66 16.15 4.14 5.70
N ARG A 67 16.46 3.04 6.40
CA ARG A 67 16.54 1.71 5.79
C ARG A 67 15.19 1.33 5.16
N TYR A 68 14.10 1.48 5.91
CA TYR A 68 12.76 1.13 5.46
C TYR A 68 12.32 1.90 4.22
N VAL A 69 12.59 3.21 4.14
CA VAL A 69 12.32 4.01 2.94
C VAL A 69 13.02 3.44 1.70
N ASN A 70 14.24 2.92 1.85
CA ASN A 70 15.00 2.33 0.76
C ASN A 70 14.51 0.90 0.39
N ASP A 71 13.82 0.21 1.29
CA ASP A 71 13.33 -1.15 1.05
C ASP A 71 11.94 -1.18 0.39
N ILE A 72 11.14 -0.12 0.54
CA ILE A 72 9.77 -0.05 0.03
C ILE A 72 9.79 0.15 -1.50
N ASN A 73 9.20 -0.80 -2.21
CA ASN A 73 8.99 -0.72 -3.67
C ASN A 73 7.51 -0.54 -3.98
N ILE A 74 7.20 0.55 -4.68
CA ILE A 74 5.86 0.88 -5.15
C ILE A 74 5.57 0.07 -6.41
N MET A 75 4.42 -0.62 -6.46
CA MET A 75 4.08 -1.45 -7.61
C MET A 75 3.95 -0.62 -8.89
N ALA A 76 3.21 0.48 -8.83
CA ALA A 76 3.09 1.43 -9.92
C ALA A 76 2.84 2.87 -9.43
N TYR A 77 3.35 3.86 -10.13
CA TYR A 77 3.24 5.28 -9.78
C TYR A 77 2.98 6.14 -11.02
N ASN A 78 1.97 7.00 -10.96
CA ASN A 78 1.72 8.03 -11.96
C ASN A 78 1.85 9.41 -11.32
N GLU A 79 2.84 10.18 -11.79
CA GLU A 79 3.20 11.50 -11.26
C GLU A 79 2.13 12.55 -11.58
N GLU A 80 1.62 12.58 -12.82
CA GLU A 80 0.65 13.58 -13.29
C GLU A 80 -0.63 13.59 -12.44
N ASN A 81 -1.12 12.40 -12.10
CA ASN A 81 -2.36 12.20 -11.36
C ASN A 81 -2.14 12.03 -9.85
N LYS A 82 -0.89 12.01 -9.38
CA LYS A 82 -0.53 11.76 -7.97
C LYS A 82 -1.17 10.48 -7.43
N LEU A 83 -1.05 9.38 -8.18
CA LEU A 83 -1.56 8.07 -7.80
C LEU A 83 -0.42 7.07 -7.58
N CYS A 84 -0.43 6.43 -6.42
CA CYS A 84 0.45 5.33 -6.05
C CYS A 84 -0.38 4.05 -5.94
N PHE A 85 -0.04 3.00 -6.69
CA PHE A 85 -0.77 1.73 -6.66
C PHE A 85 0.03 0.69 -5.89
N MET A 86 -0.64 -0.03 -5.00
CA MET A 86 -0.10 -1.15 -4.24
C MET A 86 -1.03 -2.36 -4.33
N TYR A 87 -0.45 -3.56 -4.42
CA TYR A 87 -1.20 -4.81 -4.29
C TYR A 87 -1.04 -5.38 -2.88
N ASP A 88 -2.16 -5.63 -2.22
CA ASP A 88 -2.22 -6.15 -0.86
C ASP A 88 -2.68 -7.61 -0.86
N ALA A 89 -1.69 -8.50 -0.87
CA ALA A 89 -1.90 -9.93 -0.72
C ALA A 89 -2.47 -10.28 0.66
N ASN A 90 -3.19 -11.40 0.77
CA ASN A 90 -3.89 -11.78 2.01
C ASN A 90 -2.97 -11.85 3.24
N ARG A 91 -1.69 -12.20 3.05
CA ARG A 91 -0.67 -12.24 4.12
C ARG A 91 -0.33 -10.89 4.75
N LYS A 92 -0.69 -9.76 4.13
CA LYS A 92 -0.44 -8.41 4.66
C LYS A 92 -1.52 -7.94 5.65
N PHE A 93 -2.63 -8.67 5.75
CA PHE A 93 -3.70 -8.37 6.70
C PHE A 93 -3.42 -9.09 8.02
N THR A 94 -2.79 -8.37 8.94
CA THR A 94 -2.28 -8.89 10.21
C THR A 94 -2.77 -8.03 11.37
N LYS A 95 -2.50 -8.49 12.60
CA LYS A 95 -2.81 -7.73 13.81
C LYS A 95 -2.06 -6.39 13.85
N GLU A 96 -0.79 -6.37 13.49
CA GLU A 96 0.07 -5.19 13.43
C GLU A 96 -0.48 -4.20 12.41
N ARG A 97 -0.89 -4.68 11.23
CA ARG A 97 -1.52 -3.81 10.23
C ARG A 97 -2.82 -3.19 10.76
N ARG A 98 -3.61 -3.96 11.54
CA ARG A 98 -4.82 -3.44 12.19
C ARG A 98 -4.51 -2.34 13.20
N ILE A 99 -3.54 -2.58 14.09
CA ILE A 99 -3.10 -1.61 15.10
C ILE A 99 -2.68 -0.30 14.43
N ALA A 100 -1.91 -0.37 13.35
CA ALA A 100 -1.54 0.82 12.59
C ALA A 100 -2.76 1.58 12.08
N LEU A 101 -3.65 0.89 11.35
CA LEU A 101 -4.84 1.48 10.73
C LEU A 101 -5.82 2.08 11.75
N GLU A 102 -5.96 1.45 12.92
CA GLU A 102 -6.79 1.96 14.02
C GLU A 102 -6.31 3.34 14.48
N ASN A 103 -4.99 3.56 14.48
CA ASN A 103 -4.32 4.78 14.91
C ASN A 103 -4.11 5.81 13.79
N TYR A 104 -4.55 5.56 12.55
CA TYR A 104 -4.43 6.56 11.48
C TYR A 104 -5.29 7.81 11.79
N PRO A 105 -4.74 9.03 11.59
CA PRO A 105 -5.53 10.27 11.59
C PRO A 105 -6.76 10.19 10.68
N ARG A 106 -7.96 10.38 11.26
CA ARG A 106 -9.23 10.16 10.55
C ARG A 106 -9.69 11.33 9.70
N ASP A 107 -9.04 12.47 9.81
CA ASP A 107 -9.27 13.67 9.01
C ASP A 107 -8.47 13.69 7.70
N LYS A 108 -7.71 12.62 7.41
CA LYS A 108 -6.84 12.50 6.23
C LYS A 108 -7.39 11.57 5.16
N ASN A 109 -6.93 11.78 3.93
CA ASN A 109 -7.38 11.05 2.74
C ASN A 109 -6.28 10.13 2.21
N TYR A 110 -6.33 8.84 2.57
CA TYR A 110 -5.29 7.88 2.20
C TYR A 110 -5.49 7.19 0.84
N GLY A 111 -6.63 7.40 0.17
CA GLY A 111 -6.92 6.78 -1.13
C GLY A 111 -7.55 5.38 -1.06
N PHE A 112 -7.90 4.88 0.14
CA PHE A 112 -8.57 3.59 0.34
C PHE A 112 -9.44 3.58 1.61
N CYS A 113 -10.41 2.66 1.68
CA CYS A 113 -11.32 2.52 2.83
C CYS A 113 -10.59 1.88 4.02
N ILE A 114 -10.18 2.68 5.01
CA ILE A 114 -9.49 2.18 6.22
C ILE A 114 -10.32 1.08 6.91
N GLU A 115 -11.63 1.29 7.09
CA GLU A 115 -12.52 0.35 7.77
C GLU A 115 -12.60 -1.01 7.05
N LYS A 116 -12.57 -1.00 5.70
CA LYS A 116 -12.52 -2.24 4.92
C LYS A 116 -11.23 -3.02 5.19
N TRP A 117 -10.09 -2.34 5.29
CA TRP A 117 -8.80 -2.97 5.58
C TRP A 117 -8.73 -3.49 7.03
N ILE A 118 -9.25 -2.73 8.01
CA ILE A 118 -9.36 -3.18 9.41
C ILE A 118 -10.19 -4.47 9.50
N ASN A 119 -11.38 -4.48 8.90
CA ASN A 119 -12.25 -5.67 8.87
C ASN A 119 -11.56 -6.88 8.20
N LYS A 120 -10.75 -6.64 7.18
CA LYS A 120 -9.98 -7.70 6.51
C LYS A 120 -8.91 -8.29 7.43
N CYS A 121 -8.20 -7.46 8.22
CA CYS A 121 -7.27 -7.93 9.25
C CYS A 121 -7.94 -8.81 10.30
N ASP A 122 -9.19 -8.53 10.70
CA ASP A 122 -9.91 -9.38 11.66
C ASP A 122 -10.30 -10.75 11.09
N SER A 123 -10.44 -10.84 9.76
CA SER A 123 -10.82 -12.08 9.08
C SER A 123 -9.65 -13.04 8.83
N ILE A 124 -8.40 -12.56 8.90
CA ILE A 124 -7.20 -13.33 8.53
C ILE A 124 -6.28 -13.43 9.74
N LEU A 125 -6.14 -14.65 10.26
CA LEU A 125 -5.17 -14.97 11.31
C LEU A 125 -3.82 -15.33 10.66
N SER A 126 -3.12 -14.32 10.12
CA SER A 126 -1.71 -14.46 9.74
C SER A 126 -0.84 -14.16 10.97
N ASN A 127 0.20 -14.97 11.18
CA ASN A 127 1.23 -14.71 12.17
C ASN A 127 2.58 -15.11 11.58
N SER A 128 3.28 -14.14 11.00
CA SER A 128 4.61 -14.28 10.43
C SER A 128 5.57 -13.31 11.11
N SER A 129 6.87 -13.65 11.12
CA SER A 129 7.91 -12.75 11.62
C SER A 129 8.05 -11.44 10.81
N SER A 130 7.42 -11.35 9.64
CA SER A 130 7.45 -10.17 8.77
C SER A 130 6.24 -9.23 8.97
N ASP A 131 5.28 -9.58 9.83
CA ASP A 131 4.02 -8.86 9.96
C ASP A 131 4.22 -7.42 10.43
N LEU A 132 5.05 -7.23 11.47
CA LEU A 132 5.44 -5.90 11.96
C LEU A 132 6.12 -5.07 10.87
N GLN A 133 7.10 -5.64 10.17
CA GLN A 133 7.82 -4.96 9.09
C GLN A 133 6.88 -4.55 7.95
N ASN A 134 5.96 -5.42 7.55
CA ASN A 134 4.96 -5.13 6.51
C ASN A 134 3.97 -4.03 6.95
N ALA A 135 3.57 -4.02 8.22
CA ALA A 135 2.72 -2.99 8.80
C ALA A 135 3.44 -1.63 8.83
N ILE A 136 4.73 -1.60 9.22
CA ILE A 136 5.58 -0.40 9.17
C ILE A 136 5.70 0.11 7.74
N TYR A 137 6.06 -0.74 6.78
CA TYR A 137 6.21 -0.36 5.37
C TYR A 137 4.94 0.24 4.78
N SER A 138 3.81 -0.41 5.04
CA SER A 138 2.52 0.09 4.57
C SER A 138 2.17 1.44 5.20
N THR A 139 2.52 1.64 6.48
CA THR A 139 2.26 2.88 7.22
C THR A 139 3.14 4.04 6.77
N MET A 140 4.43 3.79 6.59
CA MET A 140 5.34 4.78 6.05
C MET A 140 4.91 5.24 4.66
N LEU A 141 4.49 4.31 3.79
CA LEU A 141 3.99 4.65 2.47
C LEU A 141 2.72 5.50 2.55
N ASP A 142 1.71 5.05 3.30
CA ASP A 142 0.39 5.70 3.35
C ASP A 142 0.47 7.12 3.91
N ILE A 143 1.12 7.30 5.06
CA ILE A 143 1.17 8.59 5.76
C ILE A 143 2.01 9.62 4.99
N CYS A 144 3.19 9.21 4.51
CA CYS A 144 4.04 10.13 3.76
C CYS A 144 3.44 10.46 2.38
N CYS A 145 2.79 9.50 1.70
CA CYS A 145 2.11 9.80 0.44
C CYS A 145 0.96 10.78 0.67
N GLU A 146 0.16 10.61 1.72
CA GLU A 146 -0.90 11.56 2.08
C GLU A 146 -0.35 12.98 2.30
N GLU A 147 0.74 13.12 3.05
CA GLU A 147 1.40 14.43 3.27
C GLU A 147 1.86 15.08 1.96
N MET A 148 2.28 14.27 0.99
CA MET A 148 2.70 14.71 -0.34
C MET A 148 1.52 14.98 -1.30
N GLY A 149 0.28 14.75 -0.87
CA GLY A 149 -0.91 14.85 -1.72
C GLY A 149 -1.04 13.71 -2.75
N ILE A 150 -0.39 12.57 -2.49
CA ILE A 150 -0.45 11.35 -3.31
C ILE A 150 -1.51 10.42 -2.71
N LEU A 151 -2.47 9.99 -3.53
CA LEU A 151 -3.48 9.01 -3.10
C LEU A 151 -2.95 7.59 -3.34
N VAL A 152 -2.97 6.77 -2.28
CA VAL A 152 -2.55 5.36 -2.36
C VAL A 152 -3.75 4.48 -2.71
N VAL A 153 -3.76 4.00 -3.95
CA VAL A 153 -4.71 3.02 -4.47
C VAL A 153 -4.29 1.62 -4.01
N ARG A 154 -4.90 1.13 -2.94
CA ARG A 154 -4.67 -0.24 -2.46
C ARG A 154 -5.63 -1.22 -3.15
N ILE A 155 -5.06 -2.19 -3.86
CA ILE A 155 -5.79 -3.29 -4.51
C ILE A 155 -5.70 -4.51 -3.60
N CYS A 156 -6.82 -4.93 -3.02
CA CYS A 156 -6.87 -6.09 -2.12
C CYS A 156 -6.99 -7.41 -2.89
N GLU A 157 -6.21 -8.41 -2.49
CA GLU A 157 -6.36 -9.78 -2.98
C GLU A 157 -7.77 -10.32 -2.71
N GLY A 158 -8.36 -10.93 -3.75
CA GLY A 158 -9.70 -11.52 -3.69
C GLY A 158 -10.85 -10.55 -3.89
N ASP A 159 -10.62 -9.23 -4.00
CA ASP A 159 -11.67 -8.28 -4.35
C ASP A 159 -12.13 -8.41 -5.81
N PHE A 160 -11.18 -8.71 -6.71
CA PHE A 160 -11.42 -8.83 -8.14
C PHE A 160 -10.33 -9.69 -8.78
N ASP A 161 -10.69 -10.47 -9.81
CA ASP A 161 -9.72 -11.19 -10.65
C ASP A 161 -9.28 -10.30 -11.80
N TRP A 162 -8.05 -9.80 -11.72
CA TRP A 162 -7.48 -8.87 -12.68
C TRP A 162 -7.14 -9.49 -14.04
N THR A 163 -7.25 -10.82 -14.17
CA THR A 163 -7.17 -11.50 -15.47
C THR A 163 -8.50 -11.48 -16.23
N ASP A 164 -9.60 -11.06 -15.59
CA ASP A 164 -10.92 -10.97 -16.21
C ASP A 164 -11.01 -9.87 -17.28
N ASN A 165 -11.89 -10.06 -18.26
CA ASN A 165 -12.08 -9.13 -19.36
C ASN A 165 -12.64 -7.75 -18.94
N HIS A 166 -13.26 -7.63 -17.76
CA HIS A 166 -13.81 -6.38 -17.23
C HIS A 166 -12.82 -5.62 -16.32
N ALA A 167 -11.57 -6.05 -16.24
CA ALA A 167 -10.59 -5.46 -15.33
C ALA A 167 -10.31 -3.97 -15.61
N MET A 168 -10.41 -3.53 -16.87
CA MET A 168 -10.33 -2.11 -17.24
C MET A 168 -11.51 -1.30 -16.68
N GLU A 169 -12.73 -1.84 -16.72
CA GLU A 169 -13.92 -1.20 -16.15
C GLU A 169 -13.77 -1.07 -14.64
N LYS A 170 -13.28 -2.12 -13.98
CA LYS A 170 -13.02 -2.10 -12.54
C LYS A 170 -11.95 -1.07 -12.15
N LEU A 171 -10.87 -0.95 -12.92
CA LEU A 171 -9.87 0.09 -12.69
C LEU A 171 -10.48 1.50 -12.84
N ASN A 172 -11.27 1.73 -13.88
CA ASN A 172 -11.96 3.01 -14.09
C ASN A 172 -12.88 3.36 -12.90
N GLU A 173 -13.63 2.39 -12.39
CA GLU A 173 -14.49 2.54 -11.21
C GLU A 173 -13.66 2.97 -9.99
N ILE A 174 -12.59 2.23 -9.68
CA ILE A 174 -11.71 2.51 -8.53
C ILE A 174 -11.11 3.91 -8.62
N VAL A 175 -10.50 4.26 -9.75
CA VAL A 175 -9.87 5.57 -9.92
C VAL A 175 -10.91 6.70 -9.91
N SER A 176 -12.10 6.48 -10.46
CA SER A 176 -13.21 7.45 -10.40
C SER A 176 -13.66 7.71 -8.98
N ASN A 177 -13.85 6.67 -8.17
CA ASN A 177 -14.30 6.78 -6.79
C ASN A 177 -13.25 7.50 -5.92
N ILE A 178 -11.98 7.12 -6.06
CA ILE A 178 -10.86 7.76 -5.35
C ILE A 178 -10.79 9.26 -5.66
N ARG A 179 -10.96 9.67 -6.92
CA ARG A 179 -10.98 11.09 -7.32
C ARG A 179 -12.17 11.87 -6.75
N LYS A 180 -13.28 11.19 -6.45
CA LYS A 180 -14.46 11.79 -5.79
C LYS A 180 -14.31 11.86 -4.26
N GLY A 181 -13.30 11.20 -3.70
CA GLY A 181 -13.17 11.00 -2.26
C GLY A 181 -14.06 9.87 -1.71
N ASP A 182 -14.70 9.08 -2.59
CA ASP A 182 -15.43 7.87 -2.20
C ASP A 182 -14.44 6.71 -2.11
N PHE A 183 -13.97 6.43 -0.90
CA PHE A 183 -13.01 5.35 -0.66
C PHE A 183 -13.68 4.03 -0.28
N CYS A 184 -14.89 4.13 0.28
CA CYS A 184 -15.83 3.05 0.54
C CYS A 184 -17.04 3.27 -0.41
#